data_AF-A0A4Q4CGB3-F1
#
_entry.id   AF-A0A4Q4CGB3-F1
#
_cell.length_a   1.000
_cell.length_b   1.000
_cell.length_c   1.000
_cell.angle_alpha   90.00
_cell.angle_beta   90.00
_cell.angle_gamma   90.00
#
_symmetry.space_group_name_H-M   'P 1'
#
loop_
_entity.id
_entity.type
_entity.pdbx_description
1 polymer ?
#
loop_
_entity_poly.entity_id
_entity_poly.type
_entity_poly.pdbx_seq_one_letter_code
_entity_poly.pdbx_strand_id
1 'polypeptide(L)' 'MTHLTPRQILDRLVKFPTVSTDSNLALVDWLEEYLTGQGVKCFRHWNEDRQKAALIAHAGPWVEGAVVLSG' A
#
# COMPACT_ATOMS: atom_id res chain seq x y z
N MET A 1 13.55 10.47 -2.21
CA MET A 1 12.15 10.80 -1.86
C MET A 1 12.09 11.27 -0.42
N THR A 2 11.14 12.13 -0.08
CA THR A 2 10.96 12.66 1.28
C THR A 2 10.40 11.59 2.20
N HIS A 3 11.03 11.39 3.36
CA HIS A 3 10.50 10.53 4.41
C HIS A 3 9.35 11.27 5.13
N LEU A 4 8.14 10.69 5.11
CA LEU A 4 6.97 11.28 5.77
C LEU A 4 6.83 10.77 7.21
N THR A 5 6.33 11.62 8.10
CA THR A 5 5.94 11.17 9.45
C THR A 5 4.65 10.34 9.40
N PRO A 6 4.37 9.49 10.39
CA PRO A 6 3.10 8.76 10.45
C PRO A 6 1.87 9.67 10.35
N ARG A 7 1.92 10.87 10.96
CA ARG A 7 0.83 11.84 10.85
C ARG A 7 0.63 12.33 9.42
N GLN A 8 1.72 12.65 8.71
CA GLN A 8 1.65 13.09 7.31
C GLN A 8 1.16 11.97 6.38
N ILE A 9 1.56 10.72 6.65
CA ILE A 9 1.04 9.54 5.92
C ILE A 9 -0.46 9.43 6.14
N LEU A 10 -0.93 9.48 7.40
CA LEU A 10 -2.36 9.44 7.72
C LEU A 10 -3.13 10.58 7.04
N ASP A 11 -2.62 11.81 7.09
CA ASP A 11 -3.23 12.97 6.42
C ASP A 11 -3.37 12.78 4.90
N ARG A 12 -2.52 11.95 4.29
CA ARG A 12 -2.62 11.59 2.86
C ARG A 12 -3.59 10.44 2.63
N LEU A 13 -3.52 9.39 3.45
CA LEU A 13 -4.37 8.21 3.35
C LEU A 13 -5.86 8.55 3.50
N VAL A 14 -6.21 9.40 4.47
CA VAL A 14 -7.61 9.78 4.72
C VAL A 14 -8.24 10.65 3.62
N LYS A 15 -7.45 11.12 2.64
CA LYS A 15 -7.96 11.90 1.50
C LYS A 15 -8.48 11.02 0.36
N PHE A 16 -8.15 9.73 0.35
CA PHE A 16 -8.66 8.82 -0.66
C PHE A 16 -10.06 8.35 -0.25
N PRO A 17 -11.07 8.48 -1.13
CA PRO A 17 -12.37 7.87 -0.88
C PRO A 17 -12.24 6.36 -0.95
N THR A 18 -12.41 5.68 0.19
CA THR A 18 -12.36 4.21 0.30
C THR A 18 -13.76 3.62 0.48
N VAL A 19 -14.73 4.12 -0.30
CA VAL A 19 -16.08 3.56 -0.32
C VAL A 19 -16.00 2.17 -0.97
N SER A 20 -16.58 1.16 -0.32
CA SER A 20 -16.40 -0.24 -0.75
C SER A 20 -16.87 -0.51 -2.18
N THR A 21 -17.83 0.23 -2.73
CA THR A 21 -18.27 0.07 -4.13
C THR A 21 -17.25 0.59 -5.13
N ASP A 22 -16.41 1.52 -4.71
CA ASP A 22 -15.57 2.31 -5.61
C ASP A 22 -14.18 1.66 -5.76
N SER A 23 -13.48 2.05 -6.81
CA SER A 23 -12.10 1.62 -7.02
C SER A 23 -11.18 2.17 -5.94
N ASN A 24 -10.31 1.32 -5.39
CA ASN A 24 -9.27 1.75 -4.43
C ASN A 24 -7.91 2.01 -5.10
N LEU A 25 -7.83 1.98 -6.43
CA LEU A 25 -6.55 1.96 -7.14
C LEU A 25 -5.73 3.23 -6.94
N ALA A 26 -6.37 4.41 -6.82
CA ALA A 26 -5.64 5.65 -6.54
C ALA A 26 -4.90 5.61 -5.19
N LEU A 27 -5.47 4.95 -4.17
CA LEU A 27 -4.81 4.72 -2.89
C LEU A 27 -3.66 3.72 -3.04
N VAL A 28 -3.89 2.62 -3.75
CA VAL A 28 -2.87 1.58 -4.01
C VAL A 28 -1.68 2.16 -4.78
N ASP A 29 -1.93 2.96 -5.82
CA ASP A 29 -0.91 3.62 -6.64
C ASP A 29 0.00 4.51 -5.78
N TRP A 30 -0.60 5.37 -4.94
CA TRP A 30 0.15 6.26 -4.07
C TRP A 30 0.96 5.50 -3.02
N LEU A 31 0.38 4.46 -2.41
CA LEU A 31 1.07 3.61 -1.42
C LEU A 31 2.25 2.87 -2.04
N GLU A 32 2.07 2.26 -3.22
CA GLU A 32 3.12 1.53 -3.92
C GLU A 32 4.26 2.47 -4.31
N GLU A 33 3.97 3.65 -4.87
CA GLU A 33 4.98 4.66 -5.20
C GLU A 33 5.75 5.08 -3.94
N TYR A 34 5.06 5.39 -2.85
CA TYR A 34 5.69 5.78 -1.59
C TYR A 34 6.62 4.69 -1.04
N LEU A 35 6.15 3.45 -0.96
CA LEU A 35 6.88 2.33 -0.37
C LEU A 35 8.06 1.88 -1.24
N THR A 36 7.86 1.77 -2.56
CA THR A 36 8.95 1.43 -3.50
C THR A 36 10.04 2.50 -3.48
N GLY A 37 9.66 3.77 -3.34
CA GLY A 37 10.58 4.89 -3.11
C GLY A 37 11.44 4.81 -1.85
N GLN A 38 11.02 3.99 -0.87
CA GLN A 38 11.78 3.67 0.35
C GLN A 38 12.51 2.32 0.24
N GLY A 39 12.54 1.69 -0.94
CA GLY A 39 13.18 0.40 -1.17
C GLY A 39 12.36 -0.81 -0.72
N VAL A 40 11.07 -0.64 -0.43
CA VAL A 40 10.17 -1.74 -0.05
C VAL A 40 9.59 -2.41 -1.28
N LYS A 41 9.68 -3.74 -1.36
CA LYS A 41 9.12 -4.51 -2.48
C LYS A 41 7.62 -4.66 -2.31
N CYS A 42 6.85 -4.28 -3.33
CA CYS A 42 5.39 -4.33 -3.31
C CYS A 42 4.84 -5.32 -4.34
N PHE A 43 3.66 -5.87 -4.05
CA PHE A 43 2.90 -6.75 -4.92
C PHE A 43 1.42 -6.41 -4.84
N ARG A 44 0.74 -6.39 -5.99
CA ARG A 44 -0.70 -6.21 -6.06
C ARG A 44 -1.42 -7.54 -6.20
N HIS A 45 -2.45 -7.74 -5.39
CA HIS A 45 -3.42 -8.82 -5.57
C HIS A 45 -4.74 -8.22 -6.03
N TRP A 46 -5.09 -8.49 -7.29
CA TRP A 46 -6.24 -7.89 -7.97
C TRP A 46 -7.53 -8.68 -7.74
N ASN A 47 -8.66 -7.98 -7.72
CA ASN A 47 -9.96 -8.62 -7.89
C ASN A 47 -10.21 -8.99 -9.38
N GLU A 48 -11.28 -9.72 -9.65
CA GLU A 48 -11.59 -10.28 -10.98
C GLU A 48 -11.75 -9.22 -12.08
N ASP A 49 -12.43 -8.12 -11.79
CA ASP A 49 -12.69 -7.02 -12.73
C ASP A 49 -11.56 -5.96 -12.79
N ARG A 50 -10.49 -6.17 -12.00
CA ARG A 50 -9.34 -5.27 -11.85
C ARG A 50 -9.67 -3.84 -11.45
N GLN A 51 -10.82 -3.60 -10.82
CA GLN A 51 -11.15 -2.29 -10.26
C GLN A 51 -10.59 -2.09 -8.86
N LYS A 52 -10.09 -3.14 -8.20
CA LYS A 52 -9.48 -3.05 -6.86
C LYS A 52 -8.25 -3.93 -6.76
N ALA A 53 -7.36 -3.55 -5.85
CA ALA A 53 -6.25 -4.39 -5.44
C ALA A 53 -5.96 -4.29 -3.94
N ALA A 54 -5.53 -5.39 -3.34
CA ALA A 54 -4.77 -5.34 -2.10
C ALA A 54 -3.29 -5.11 -2.43
N LEU A 55 -2.59 -4.31 -1.61
CA LEU A 55 -1.15 -4.10 -1.72
C LEU A 55 -0.45 -4.88 -0.61
N ILE A 56 0.43 -5.79 -0.99
CA ILE A 56 1.30 -6.55 -0.08
C ILE A 56 2.69 -5.94 -0.18
N ALA A 57 3.25 -5.50 0.94
CA ALA A 57 4.56 -4.88 1.00
C ALA A 57 5.51 -5.70 1.89
N HIS A 58 6.70 -6.04 1.38
CA HIS A 58 7.72 -6.80 2.09
C HIS A 58 8.93 -5.92 2.37
N ALA A 59 9.18 -5.65 3.65
CA ALA A 59 10.37 -4.95 4.12
C ALA A 59 11.33 -5.95 4.78
N GLY A 60 12.61 -5.87 4.41
CA GLY A 60 13.64 -6.78 4.91
C GLY A 60 13.85 -8.02 4.01
N PRO A 61 14.66 -8.99 4.47
CA PRO A 61 15.07 -10.14 3.66
C PRO A 61 13.94 -11.17 3.45
N TRP A 62 14.04 -11.96 2.38
CA TRP A 62 13.14 -13.08 2.08
C TRP A 62 13.63 -14.37 2.76
N VAL A 63 13.38 -14.47 4.07
CA VAL A 63 13.78 -15.61 4.90
C VAL A 63 12.61 -16.05 5.79
N GLU A 64 12.69 -17.26 6.34
CA GLU A 64 11.68 -17.79 7.26
C GLU A 64 11.55 -16.93 8.53
N GLY A 65 10.35 -16.93 9.14
CA GLY A 65 10.07 -16.18 10.38
C GLY A 65 9.55 -14.76 10.20
N ALA A 66 9.02 -14.40 9.01
CA ALA A 66 8.41 -13.10 8.77
C ALA A 66 7.12 -12.89 9.59
N VAL A 67 6.83 -11.63 9.92
CA VAL A 67 5.60 -11.20 10.60
C VAL A 67 4.72 -10.46 9.60
N VAL A 68 3.44 -10.83 9.54
CA VAL A 68 2.44 -10.16 8.70
C VAL A 68 1.57 -9.25 9.56
N LEU A 69 1.51 -7.97 9.20
CA LEU A 69 0.56 -7.00 9.72
C LEU A 69 -0.51 -6.76 8.65
N SER A 70 -1.79 -6.82 9.02
CA SER A 70 -2.92 -6.63 8.12
C SER A 70 -4.01 -5.82 8.82
N GLY A 71 -4.74 -5.00 8.06
CA GLY A 71 -5.81 -4.12 8.54
C GLY A 71 -6.66 -3.59 7.39
#